data_AF-A0A7S3U0U4-F1
#
_entry.id   AF-A0A7S3U0U4-F1
#
_cell.length_a   1.000
_cell.length_b   1.000
_cell.length_c   1.000
_cell.angle_alpha   90.00
_cell.angle_beta   90.00
_cell.angle_gamma   90.00
#
_symmetry.space_group_name_H-M   'P 1'
#
loop_
_entity.id
_entity.type
_entity.pdbx_description
1 polymer ?
#
loop_
_entity_poly.entity_id
_entity_poly.type
_entity_poly.pdbx_seq_one_letter_code
_entity_poly.pdbx_strand_id
1 'polypeptide(L)'
;KSEQKVYAHLDPHIQRKRRGEDVTIIVSGCVAQQEGEALLRRMPELDVVMGPQYTNRLADVLSESMQGGQVCATADARIMEDLTMPNRQSRVSAWVNVIYGCNERC
;
A
#
# COMPACT_ATOMS: atom_id res chain seq x y z
N LYS A 1 -0.13 13.17 13.24
CA LYS A 1 -0.18 11.67 13.17
C LYS A 1 0.30 11.20 11.80
N SER A 2 0.76 9.96 11.66
CA SER A 2 1.29 9.43 10.40
C SER A 2 0.28 9.51 9.25
N GLU A 3 -1.01 9.32 9.55
CA GLU A 3 -2.10 9.47 8.58
C GLU A 3 -2.12 10.87 7.92
N GLN A 4 -1.93 11.94 8.70
CA GLN A 4 -1.95 13.32 8.18
C GLN A 4 -0.85 13.57 7.15
N LYS A 5 0.30 12.90 7.30
CA LYS A 5 1.41 13.00 6.33
C LYS A 5 1.06 12.30 5.01
N VAL A 6 0.33 11.18 5.08
CA VAL A 6 -0.17 10.48 3.88
C VAL A 6 -1.09 11.42 3.10
N TYR A 7 -2.01 12.11 3.78
CA TYR A 7 -2.94 13.04 3.13
C TYR A 7 -2.21 14.19 2.43
N ALA A 8 -1.28 14.83 3.12
CA ALA A 8 -0.49 15.92 2.54
C ALA A 8 0.33 15.46 1.30
N HIS A 9 0.79 14.21 1.26
CA HIS A 9 1.50 13.66 0.10
C HIS A 9 0.58 13.30 -1.06
N LEU A 10 -0.70 13.00 -0.81
CA LEU A 10 -1.64 12.59 -1.86
C LEU A 10 -2.18 13.77 -2.66
N ASP A 11 -2.27 14.96 -2.07
CA ASP A 11 -2.87 16.15 -2.68
C ASP A 11 -2.37 16.44 -4.11
N PRO A 12 -1.05 16.48 -4.40
CA PRO A 12 -0.58 16.73 -5.77
C PRO A 12 -1.05 15.67 -6.77
N HIS A 13 -1.12 14.40 -6.37
CA HIS A 13 -1.54 13.29 -7.22
C HIS A 13 -3.05 13.32 -7.48
N ILE A 14 -3.84 13.68 -6.47
CA ILE A 14 -5.28 13.89 -6.61
C ILE A 14 -5.55 15.00 -7.62
N GLN A 15 -4.82 16.11 -7.57
CA GLN A 15 -5.00 17.19 -8.54
C GLN A 15 -4.67 16.74 -9.97
N ARG A 16 -3.64 15.90 -10.16
CA ARG A 16 -3.32 15.31 -11.47
C ARG A 16 -4.49 14.49 -12.01
N LYS A 17 -5.03 13.59 -11.20
CA LYS A 17 -6.18 12.75 -11.58
C LYS A 17 -7.43 13.58 -11.87
N ARG A 18 -7.71 14.59 -11.05
CA ARG A 18 -8.85 15.53 -11.27
C ARG A 18 -8.72 16.37 -12.54
N ARG A 19 -7.50 16.61 -13.03
CA ARG A 19 -7.24 17.24 -14.34
C ARG A 19 -7.41 16.28 -15.53
N GLY A 20 -7.77 15.02 -15.28
CA GLY A 20 -7.95 14.00 -16.30
C GLY A 20 -6.65 13.34 -16.75
N GLU A 21 -5.56 13.47 -15.99
CA GLU A 21 -4.37 12.65 -16.23
C GLU A 21 -4.68 11.19 -15.90
N ASP A 22 -4.17 10.26 -16.73
CA ASP A 22 -4.28 8.82 -16.49
C ASP A 22 -3.29 8.41 -15.38
N VAL A 23 -3.77 8.44 -14.13
CA VAL A 23 -2.96 8.15 -12.95
C VAL A 23 -3.74 7.27 -11.98
N THR A 24 -3.15 6.11 -11.65
CA THR A 24 -3.62 5.25 -10.56
C THR A 24 -2.99 5.70 -9.24
N ILE A 25 -3.82 5.93 -8.22
CA ILE A 25 -3.37 6.34 -6.88
C ILE A 25 -3.54 5.17 -5.91
N ILE A 26 -2.43 4.72 -5.35
CA ILE A 26 -2.34 3.58 -4.44
C ILE A 26 -1.77 4.05 -3.11
N VAL A 27 -2.43 3.69 -2.01
CA VAL A 27 -1.87 3.83 -0.66
C VAL A 27 -1.53 2.45 -0.13
N SER A 28 -0.28 2.25 0.27
CA SER A 28 0.20 0.98 0.83
C SER A 28 0.85 1.15 2.21
N GLY A 29 0.99 0.04 2.93
CA GLY A 29 1.70 -0.04 4.21
C GLY A 29 0.78 -0.03 5.44
N CYS A 30 1.36 0.20 6.62
CA CYS A 30 0.63 0.01 7.88
C CYS A 30 -0.58 0.94 8.06
N VAL A 31 -0.49 2.19 7.57
CA VAL A 31 -1.64 3.12 7.62
C VAL A 31 -2.77 2.65 6.71
N ALA A 32 -2.44 2.15 5.51
CA ALA A 32 -3.42 1.55 4.61
C ALA A 32 -4.08 0.33 5.25
N GLN A 33 -3.28 -0.54 5.89
CA GLN A 33 -3.79 -1.70 6.62
C GLN A 33 -4.75 -1.33 7.75
N GLN A 34 -4.41 -0.29 8.52
CA GLN A 34 -5.21 0.15 9.67
C GLN A 34 -6.51 0.84 9.24
N GLU A 35 -6.46 1.70 8.24
CA GLU A 35 -7.63 2.51 7.82
C GLU A 35 -8.53 1.76 6.82
N GLY A 36 -7.95 0.92 5.95
CA GLY A 36 -8.67 0.09 4.98
C GLY A 36 -9.73 0.86 4.18
N GLU A 37 -10.96 0.36 4.19
CA GLU A 37 -12.08 0.98 3.48
C GLU A 37 -12.42 2.39 3.97
N ALA A 38 -12.14 2.72 5.24
CA ALA A 38 -12.40 4.07 5.75
C ALA A 38 -11.55 5.10 5.01
N LEU A 39 -10.36 4.72 4.57
CA LEU A 39 -9.51 5.57 3.74
C LEU A 39 -10.10 5.78 2.34
N LEU A 40 -10.60 4.73 1.69
CA LEU A 40 -11.29 4.84 0.39
C LEU A 40 -12.53 5.72 0.48
N ARG A 41 -13.36 5.55 1.52
CA ARG A 41 -14.56 6.38 1.74
C ARG A 41 -14.20 7.85 1.93
N ARG A 42 -13.09 8.13 2.62
CA ARG A 42 -12.64 9.49 2.92
C ARG A 42 -11.89 10.15 1.76
N MET A 43 -11.30 9.35 0.87
CA MET A 43 -10.54 9.81 -0.29
C MET A 43 -10.97 9.01 -1.53
N PRO A 44 -12.12 9.36 -2.15
CA PRO A 44 -12.69 8.62 -3.27
C PRO A 44 -11.79 8.59 -4.52
N GLU A 45 -10.77 9.44 -4.60
CA GLU A 45 -9.81 9.46 -5.70
C GLU A 45 -8.80 8.33 -5.64
N LEU A 46 -8.68 7.63 -4.51
CA LEU A 46 -7.83 6.46 -4.39
C LEU A 46 -8.39 5.30 -5.19
N ASP A 47 -7.53 4.60 -5.92
CA ASP A 47 -7.90 3.40 -6.67
C ASP A 47 -7.65 2.15 -5.84
N VAL A 48 -6.61 2.17 -5.02
CA VAL A 48 -6.19 1.00 -4.23
C VAL A 48 -5.74 1.43 -2.84
N VAL A 49 -6.22 0.69 -1.82
CA VAL A 49 -5.66 0.69 -0.47
C VAL A 49 -5.19 -0.74 -0.18
N MET A 50 -3.91 -0.92 0.14
CA MET A 50 -3.35 -2.27 0.35
C MET A 50 -2.43 -2.38 1.56
N GLY A 51 -2.57 -3.47 2.31
CA GLY A 51 -1.69 -3.82 3.41
C GLY A 51 -0.32 -4.32 2.95
N PRO A 52 0.69 -4.33 3.84
CA PRO A 52 2.03 -4.83 3.52
C PRO A 52 2.01 -6.31 3.06
N GLN A 53 1.06 -7.12 3.52
CA GLN A 53 0.91 -8.52 3.12
C GLN A 53 0.55 -8.72 1.64
N TYR A 54 0.09 -7.68 0.94
CA TYR A 54 -0.22 -7.73 -0.49
C TYR A 54 0.90 -7.21 -1.39
N THR A 55 2.07 -6.85 -0.85
CA THR A 55 3.18 -6.26 -1.62
C THR A 55 3.58 -7.13 -2.82
N ASN A 56 3.68 -8.44 -2.63
CA ASN A 56 4.02 -9.39 -3.70
C ASN A 56 2.84 -9.78 -4.59
N ARG A 57 1.67 -9.19 -4.36
CA ARG A 57 0.44 -9.35 -5.16
C ARG A 57 0.01 -8.04 -5.80
N LEU A 58 0.91 -7.06 -5.89
CA LEU A 58 0.63 -5.75 -6.47
C LEU A 58 0.06 -5.87 -7.89
N ALA A 59 0.57 -6.80 -8.71
CA ALA A 59 0.06 -7.05 -10.06
C ALA A 59 -1.41 -7.50 -10.07
N ASP A 60 -1.80 -8.40 -9.15
CA ASP A 60 -3.18 -8.86 -9.01
C ASP A 60 -4.11 -7.71 -8.62
N VAL A 61 -3.71 -6.97 -7.59
CA VAL A 61 -4.49 -5.85 -7.02
C VAL A 61 -4.65 -4.71 -8.04
N LEU A 62 -3.60 -4.42 -8.80
CA LEU A 62 -3.65 -3.44 -9.89
C LEU A 62 -4.60 -3.89 -11.01
N SER A 63 -4.51 -5.16 -11.41
CA SER A 63 -5.37 -5.71 -12.48
C SER A 63 -6.84 -5.64 -12.10
N GLU A 64 -7.17 -5.91 -10.84
CA GLU A 64 -8.54 -5.77 -10.30
C GLU A 64 -9.01 -4.31 -10.36
N SER A 65 -8.18 -3.36 -9.93
CA SER A 65 -8.52 -1.94 -10.00
C SER A 65 -8.74 -1.45 -11.43
N MET A 66 -7.94 -1.94 -12.39
CA MET A 66 -8.08 -1.61 -13.81
C MET A 66 -9.37 -2.18 -14.45
N GLN A 67 -10.01 -3.18 -13.85
CA GLN A 67 -11.31 -3.70 -14.32
C GLN A 67 -12.49 -2.79 -13.94
N GLY A 68 -12.23 -1.75 -13.15
CA GLY A 68 -13.21 -0.75 -12.75
C GLY A 68 -13.57 -0.88 -11.28
N GLY A 69 -13.16 0.11 -10.49
CA GLY A 69 -13.52 0.23 -9.09
C GLY A 69 -12.33 0.49 -8.17
N GLN A 70 -12.65 0.75 -6.91
CA GLN A 70 -11.67 0.87 -5.84
C GLN A 70 -11.41 -0.51 -5.23
N VAL A 71 -10.15 -0.84 -4.94
CA VAL A 71 -9.75 -2.10 -4.31
C VAL A 71 -9.25 -1.87 -2.90
N CYS A 72 -9.78 -2.64 -1.94
CA CYS A 72 -9.31 -2.64 -0.54
C CYS A 72 -8.66 -3.99 -0.21
N ALA A 73 -7.36 -4.09 -0.46
CA ALA A 73 -6.56 -5.29 -0.19
C ALA A 73 -5.93 -5.21 1.21
N THR A 74 -6.74 -5.26 2.26
CA THR A 74 -6.28 -5.21 3.66
C THR A 74 -6.73 -6.41 4.51
N ALA A 75 -7.47 -7.35 3.92
CA ALA A 75 -7.84 -8.59 4.62
C ALA A 75 -6.59 -9.41 4.99
N ASP A 76 -6.70 -10.23 6.04
CA ASP A 76 -5.64 -11.15 6.41
C ASP A 76 -5.29 -12.06 5.23
N ALA A 77 -4.04 -11.98 4.80
CA ALA A 77 -3.49 -12.79 3.74
C ALA A 77 -2.17 -13.39 4.20
N ARG A 78 -1.87 -14.60 3.71
CA ARG A 78 -0.56 -15.19 3.94
C ARG A 78 0.51 -14.31 3.30
N ILE A 79 1.47 -13.89 4.11
CA ILE A 79 2.61 -13.14 3.59
C ILE A 79 3.47 -14.10 2.77
N MET A 80 3.54 -13.85 1.47
CA MET A 80 4.38 -14.60 0.55
C MET A 80 5.64 -13.80 0.29
N GLU A 81 6.66 -13.89 1.13
CA GLU A 81 7.94 -13.24 0.86
C GLU A 81 8.82 -14.04 -0.09
N ASP A 82 9.41 -13.34 -1.05
CA ASP A 82 10.56 -13.86 -1.78
C ASP A 82 11.84 -13.53 -0.99
N LEU A 83 12.26 -14.47 -0.14
CA LEU A 83 13.50 -14.36 0.64
C LEU A 83 14.76 -14.48 -0.23
N THR A 84 14.63 -14.78 -1.53
CA THR A 84 15.78 -14.92 -2.43
C THR A 84 16.33 -13.58 -2.91
N MET A 85 15.52 -12.51 -2.82
CA MET A 85 15.92 -11.15 -3.19
C MET A 85 16.06 -10.23 -1.96
N PRO A 86 17.28 -10.06 -1.42
CA PRO A 86 17.52 -9.15 -0.31
C PRO A 86 17.37 -7.68 -0.74
N ASN A 87 16.69 -6.87 0.08
CA ASN A 87 16.54 -5.44 -0.18
C ASN A 87 17.86 -4.71 0.09
N ARG A 88 18.56 -4.32 -0.98
CA ARG A 88 19.89 -3.70 -0.93
C ARG A 88 19.87 -2.28 -1.48
N GLN A 89 20.34 -1.33 -0.66
CA GLN A 89 20.76 0.00 -1.12
C GLN A 89 22.29 0.13 -1.19
N SER A 90 23.02 -0.88 -0.72
CA SER A 90 24.48 -0.92 -0.61
C SER A 90 25.01 -2.19 -1.27
N ARG A 91 26.26 -2.13 -1.76
CA ARG A 91 26.97 -3.32 -2.27
C ARG A 91 27.36 -4.31 -1.16
N VAL A 92 27.51 -3.85 0.08
CA VAL A 92 28.04 -4.66 1.19
C VAL A 92 27.02 -4.99 2.28
N SER A 93 25.83 -4.37 2.24
CA SER A 93 24.78 -4.57 3.27
C SER A 93 23.38 -4.64 2.66
N ALA A 94 22.48 -5.35 3.33
CA ALA A 94 21.09 -5.51 2.94
C ALA A 94 20.17 -5.51 4.16
N TRP A 95 18.91 -5.13 3.95
CA TRP A 95 17.82 -5.41 4.87
C TRP A 95 17.26 -6.80 4.57
N VAL A 96 17.12 -7.59 5.64
CA VAL A 96 16.48 -8.89 5.61
C VAL A 96 15.35 -8.86 6.61
N ASN A 97 14.14 -9.14 6.13
CA ASN A 97 13.01 -9.27 7.02
C ASN A 97 13.02 -10.66 7.65
N VAL A 98 12.97 -10.71 8.99
CA VAL A 98 13.08 -11.96 9.77
C VAL A 98 11.81 -12.31 10.53
N ILE A 99 10.93 -11.33 10.75
CA ILE A 99 9.68 -11.49 11.48
C ILE A 99 8.66 -10.43 11.03
N TYR A 100 7.39 -10.83 11.02
CA TYR A 100 6.25 -9.92 10.95
C TYR A 100 5.48 -9.96 12.27
N GLY A 101 5.23 -8.79 12.85
CA GLY A 101 4.49 -8.66 14.11
C GLY A 101 5.35 -8.79 15.36
N CYS A 102 4.70 -8.68 16.52
CA CYS A 102 5.31 -8.73 17.84
C CYS A 102 4.34 -9.41 18.81
N ASN A 103 4.82 -10.35 19.62
CA ASN A 103 4.05 -11.02 20.66
C ASN A 103 4.26 -10.40 22.06
N GLU A 104 5.02 -9.31 22.13
CA GLU A 104 5.22 -8.56 23.37
C GLU A 104 3.97 -7.78 23.78
N ARG A 105 3.83 -7.55 25.09
CA ARG A 105 2.77 -6.71 25.66
C ARG A 105 3.35 -5.34 25.97
N CYS A 106 3.32 -4.46 24.96
CA CYS A 106 3.86 -3.09 25.03
C CYS A 106 2.89 -2.10 25.68
#